data_AF-A0A542DFC5-F1
#
_entry.id   AF-A0A542DFC5-F1
#
_cell.length_a   1.000
_cell.length_b   1.000
_cell.length_c   1.000
_cell.angle_alpha   90.00
_cell.angle_beta   90.00
_cell.angle_gamma   90.00
#
_symmetry.space_group_name_H-M   'P 1'
#
loop_
_entity.id
_entity.type
_entity.pdbx_description
1 polymer ?
#
loop_
_entity_poly.entity_id
_entity_poly.type
_entity_poly.pdbx_seq_one_letter_code
_entity_poly.pdbx_strand_id
1 'polypeptide(L)'
;MDRSNGGAVAVDALHRVVLANGLRLTTDLDHLDPRPVRAWRVVVDDAGRVTVEWPPFHPLFDHASIDLPAGWLPSAVDVGSVRLFVGYDLGLHEQAGLGPAPVTGRVERAAYTGALASGAVRLVAPDVAA
;
A
#
# COMPACT_ATOMS: atom_id res chain seq x y z
N MET A 1 6.51 8.16 30.48
CA MET A 1 7.32 8.46 29.28
C MET A 1 6.51 7.96 28.09
N ASP A 2 5.94 8.90 27.36
CA ASP A 2 4.77 8.73 26.49
C ASP A 2 5.20 8.21 25.10
N ARG A 3 5.01 6.91 24.84
CA ARG A 3 5.30 6.30 23.53
C ARG A 3 4.21 6.59 22.50
N SER A 4 3.10 7.23 22.87
CA SER A 4 1.95 7.46 21.99
C SER A 4 2.20 8.59 20.99
N ASN A 5 3.01 9.59 21.36
CA ASN A 5 3.27 10.76 20.49
C ASN A 5 4.20 10.45 19.30
N GLY A 6 5.10 9.46 19.44
CA GLY A 6 6.01 9.09 18.35
C GLY A 6 5.31 8.43 17.16
N GLY A 7 4.25 7.65 17.44
CA GLY A 7 3.46 6.97 16.41
C GLY A 7 2.69 7.94 15.51
N ALA A 8 2.04 8.95 16.10
CA ALA A 8 1.30 9.96 15.34
C ALA A 8 2.22 10.82 14.45
N VAL A 9 3.41 11.18 14.94
CA VAL A 9 4.40 11.96 14.17
C VAL A 9 4.96 11.14 13.01
N ALA A 10 5.28 9.86 13.21
CA ALA A 10 5.76 8.99 12.15
C ALA A 10 4.69 8.72 11.08
N VAL A 11 3.44 8.57 11.51
CA VAL A 11 2.25 8.42 10.65
C VAL A 11 2.05 9.65 9.74
N ASP A 12 2.08 10.85 10.31
CA ASP A 12 1.93 12.09 9.56
C ASP A 12 3.11 12.32 8.60
N ALA A 13 4.33 11.97 9.04
CA ALA A 13 5.51 12.02 8.19
C ALA A 13 5.42 11.05 6.99
N LEU A 14 5.01 9.80 7.21
CA LEU A 14 4.80 8.83 6.13
C LEU A 14 3.73 9.32 5.14
N HIS A 15 2.59 9.81 5.66
CA HIS A 15 1.50 10.31 4.83
C HIS A 15 1.95 11.52 3.98
N ARG A 16 2.71 12.46 4.55
CA ARG A 16 3.28 13.58 3.80
C ARG A 16 4.30 13.14 2.76
N VAL A 17 5.16 12.17 3.10
CA VAL A 17 6.15 11.62 2.17
C VAL A 17 5.46 10.98 0.97
N VAL A 18 4.42 10.17 1.17
CA VAL A 18 3.76 9.52 0.03
C VAL A 18 3.04 10.51 -0.89
N LEU A 19 2.40 11.54 -0.33
CA LEU A 19 1.76 12.61 -1.10
C LEU A 19 2.77 13.45 -1.89
N ALA A 20 3.89 13.84 -1.25
CA ALA A 20 4.97 14.57 -1.92
C ALA A 20 5.58 13.79 -3.09
N ASN A 21 5.41 12.46 -3.09
CA ASN A 21 5.97 11.55 -4.07
C ASN A 21 4.95 11.01 -5.08
N GLY A 22 3.84 11.72 -5.25
CA GLY A 22 2.95 11.53 -6.39
C GLY A 22 1.82 10.53 -6.16
N LEU A 23 1.75 9.87 -5.00
CA LEU A 23 0.47 9.28 -4.56
C LEU A 23 -0.50 10.42 -4.25
N ARG A 24 -1.79 10.18 -4.45
CA ARG A 24 -2.83 11.21 -4.28
C ARG A 24 -3.75 10.86 -3.13
N LEU A 25 -4.22 11.88 -2.42
CA LEU A 25 -5.31 11.74 -1.48
C LEU A 25 -6.48 11.06 -2.18
N THR A 26 -7.02 10.01 -1.57
CA THR A 26 -8.05 9.17 -2.18
C THR A 26 -9.29 9.21 -1.33
N THR A 27 -10.35 9.79 -1.89
CA THR A 27 -11.70 9.82 -1.30
C THR A 27 -12.68 8.94 -2.06
N ASP A 28 -12.34 8.55 -3.29
CA ASP A 28 -13.11 7.65 -4.15
C ASP A 28 -12.21 6.46 -4.54
N LEU A 29 -12.56 5.27 -4.06
CA LEU A 29 -11.78 4.04 -4.27
C LEU A 29 -12.00 3.43 -5.66
N ASP A 30 -13.10 3.77 -6.31
CA ASP A 30 -13.50 3.22 -7.60
C ASP A 30 -12.83 4.00 -8.75
N HIS A 31 -12.69 5.33 -8.58
CA HIS A 31 -12.14 6.23 -9.60
C HIS A 31 -10.69 6.63 -9.33
N LEU A 32 -9.77 5.70 -9.58
CA LEU A 32 -8.33 5.96 -9.50
C LEU A 32 -7.69 6.13 -10.88
N ASP A 33 -6.73 7.06 -10.98
CA ASP A 33 -5.92 7.25 -12.18
C ASP A 33 -5.12 5.96 -12.47
N PRO A 34 -5.35 5.29 -13.61
CA PRO A 34 -4.70 4.03 -13.91
C PRO A 34 -3.23 4.21 -14.32
N ARG A 35 -2.77 5.44 -14.56
CA ARG A 35 -1.39 5.69 -15.00
C ARG A 35 -0.43 5.46 -13.84
N PRO A 36 0.58 4.58 -14.00
CA PRO A 36 1.54 4.33 -12.94
C PRO A 36 2.25 5.62 -12.50
N VAL A 37 2.26 5.86 -11.20
CA VAL A 37 3.04 6.93 -10.59
C VAL A 37 4.50 6.65 -10.83
N ARG A 38 5.22 7.65 -11.35
CA ARG A 38 6.65 7.52 -11.65
C ARG A 38 7.43 7.20 -10.38
N ALA A 39 8.56 6.50 -10.54
CA ALA A 39 9.45 6.06 -9.47
C ALA A 39 8.89 4.94 -8.58
N TRP A 40 7.61 4.89 -8.24
CA TRP A 40 7.05 3.80 -7.43
C TRP A 40 7.07 2.45 -8.16
N ARG A 41 7.49 1.40 -7.46
CA ARG A 41 7.31 0.02 -7.91
C ARG A 41 7.00 -0.91 -6.76
N VAL A 42 6.19 -1.92 -7.05
CA VAL A 42 5.99 -3.07 -6.18
C VAL A 42 6.79 -4.22 -6.77
N VAL A 43 7.71 -4.75 -5.99
CA VAL A 43 8.47 -5.94 -6.33
C VAL A 43 7.87 -7.12 -5.60
N VAL A 44 7.60 -8.20 -6.32
CA VAL A 44 7.29 -9.49 -5.73
C VAL A 44 8.49 -10.39 -6.00
N ASP A 45 9.00 -11.08 -4.99
CA ASP A 45 10.11 -12.02 -5.15
C ASP A 45 9.61 -13.45 -5.45
N ASP A 46 10.55 -14.38 -5.70
CA ASP A 46 10.26 -15.79 -5.97
C ASP A 46 9.57 -16.50 -4.78
N ALA A 47 9.71 -15.95 -3.57
CA ALA A 47 9.05 -16.44 -2.36
C ALA A 47 7.66 -15.80 -2.14
N GLY A 48 7.20 -14.95 -3.06
CA GLY A 48 5.93 -14.23 -2.97
C GLY A 48 5.95 -13.06 -1.97
N ARG A 49 7.13 -12.64 -1.52
CA ARG A 49 7.26 -11.49 -0.62
C ARG A 49 7.17 -10.21 -1.41
N VAL A 50 6.54 -9.22 -0.80
CA VAL A 50 6.25 -7.92 -1.41
C VAL A 50 7.18 -6.86 -0.84
N THR A 51 7.88 -6.16 -1.72
CA THR A 51 8.69 -4.98 -1.41
C THR A 51 8.09 -3.78 -2.13
N VAL A 52 7.82 -2.70 -1.40
CA VAL A 52 7.34 -1.45 -1.97
C VAL A 52 8.52 -0.50 -2.06
N GLU A 53 8.96 -0.26 -3.28
CA GLU A 53 10.10 0.61 -3.53
C GLU A 53 9.67 2.01 -3.97
N TRP A 54 10.38 2.97 -3.41
CA TRP A 54 10.37 4.35 -3.84
C TRP A 54 11.85 4.81 -4.00
N PRO A 55 12.34 5.01 -5.24
CA PRO A 55 13.76 5.05 -5.56
C PRO A 55 14.58 6.25 -5.05
N PRO A 56 14.02 7.43 -4.67
CA PRO A 56 14.85 8.51 -4.13
C PRO A 56 15.42 8.20 -2.74
N PHE A 57 14.75 7.33 -1.95
CA PHE A 57 15.20 6.91 -0.63
C PHE A 57 14.65 5.52 -0.38
N HIS A 58 15.52 4.50 -0.26
CA HIS A 58 15.36 3.15 0.34
C HIS A 58 13.94 2.54 0.39
N PRO A 59 13.75 1.22 0.17
CA PRO A 59 12.42 0.60 0.19
C PRO A 59 11.60 1.06 1.41
N LEU A 60 10.45 1.67 1.14
CA LEU A 60 9.55 2.19 2.18
C LEU A 60 9.00 1.03 3.02
N PHE A 61 8.98 -0.15 2.40
CA PHE A 61 8.64 -1.42 3.01
C PHE A 61 9.49 -2.52 2.36
N ASP A 62 10.15 -3.36 3.17
CA ASP A 62 11.07 -4.40 2.69
C ASP A 62 10.58 -5.81 3.06
N HIS A 63 10.46 -6.69 2.06
CA HIS A 63 10.19 -8.14 2.18
C HIS A 63 9.00 -8.53 3.08
N ALA A 64 7.81 -7.93 2.88
CA ALA A 64 6.60 -8.39 3.59
C ALA A 64 6.13 -9.74 3.05
N SER A 65 5.95 -10.71 3.93
CA SER A 65 5.05 -11.82 3.66
C SER A 65 3.61 -11.31 3.71
N ILE A 66 2.94 -11.26 2.56
CA ILE A 66 1.52 -10.93 2.44
C ILE A 66 0.80 -12.17 1.91
N ASP A 67 -0.31 -12.54 2.56
CA ASP A 67 -1.21 -13.56 2.03
C ASP A 67 -1.95 -13.00 0.82
N LEU A 68 -1.40 -13.23 -0.38
CA LEU A 68 -2.00 -12.81 -1.63
C LEU A 68 -3.10 -13.80 -2.05
N PRO A 69 -4.28 -13.33 -2.47
CA PRO A 69 -5.33 -14.21 -2.98
C PRO A 69 -4.86 -15.04 -4.17
N ALA A 70 -5.35 -16.28 -4.28
CA ALA A 70 -5.07 -17.14 -5.42
C ALA A 70 -5.45 -16.44 -6.74
N GLY A 71 -4.54 -16.48 -7.73
CA GLY A 71 -4.75 -15.84 -9.04
C GLY A 71 -4.52 -14.32 -9.06
N TRP A 72 -4.26 -13.68 -7.93
CA TRP A 72 -3.97 -12.24 -7.89
C TRP A 72 -2.69 -11.90 -8.64
N LEU A 73 -1.58 -12.61 -8.36
CA LEU A 73 -0.28 -12.31 -8.96
C LEU A 73 -0.28 -12.50 -10.50
N PRO A 74 -0.79 -13.61 -11.08
CA PRO A 74 -0.92 -13.74 -12.53
C PRO A 74 -1.73 -12.61 -13.17
N SER A 75 -2.85 -12.21 -12.53
CA SER A 75 -3.69 -11.11 -13.02
C SER A 75 -2.96 -9.76 -12.97
N ALA A 76 -2.19 -9.54 -11.89
CA ALA A 76 -1.41 -8.32 -11.71
C ALA A 76 -0.23 -8.24 -12.69
N VAL A 77 0.37 -9.38 -13.05
CA VAL A 77 1.41 -9.49 -14.09
C VAL A 77 0.87 -9.13 -15.47
N ASP A 78 -0.30 -9.66 -15.84
CA ASP A 78 -0.96 -9.35 -17.12
C ASP A 78 -1.25 -7.84 -17.27
N VAL A 79 -1.68 -7.20 -16.18
CA VAL A 79 -1.93 -5.75 -16.14
C VAL A 79 -0.63 -4.92 -16.04
N GLY A 80 0.47 -5.51 -15.54
CA GLY A 80 1.76 -4.85 -15.34
C GLY A 80 1.77 -3.76 -14.26
N SER A 81 0.67 -3.59 -13.53
CA SER A 81 0.52 -2.58 -12.48
C SER A 81 -0.49 -3.01 -11.41
N VAL A 82 -0.32 -2.47 -10.20
CA VAL A 82 -1.19 -2.71 -9.05
C VAL A 82 -1.61 -1.39 -8.42
N ARG A 83 -2.73 -1.38 -7.71
CA ARG A 83 -3.16 -0.23 -6.91
C ARG A 83 -2.50 -0.33 -5.53
N LEU A 84 -1.71 0.67 -5.19
CA LEU A 84 -1.11 0.81 -3.87
C LEU A 84 -1.95 1.78 -3.04
N PHE A 85 -2.39 1.34 -1.86
CA PHE A 85 -3.05 2.16 -0.86
C PHE A 85 -2.13 2.33 0.33
N VAL A 86 -1.83 3.58 0.68
CA VAL A 86 -1.00 3.93 1.84
C VAL A 86 -1.81 4.83 2.74
N GLY A 87 -1.99 4.42 3.99
CA GLY A 87 -2.70 5.19 4.98
C GLY A 87 -2.27 4.80 6.37
N TYR A 88 -2.64 5.62 7.34
CA TYR A 88 -2.42 5.32 8.74
C TYR A 88 -3.68 4.74 9.37
N ASP A 89 -3.49 4.00 10.47
CA ASP A 89 -4.57 3.33 11.20
C ASP A 89 -5.39 2.32 10.36
N LEU A 90 -4.83 1.85 9.23
CA LEU A 90 -5.40 0.76 8.43
C LEU A 90 -5.31 -0.59 9.15
N GLY A 91 -4.42 -0.69 10.15
CA GLY A 91 -4.40 -1.74 11.17
C GLY A 91 -4.50 -3.16 10.62
N LEU A 92 -3.49 -3.66 9.88
CA LEU A 92 -3.39 -5.10 9.58
C LEU A 92 -3.11 -5.96 10.82
N HIS A 93 -2.93 -5.35 12.00
CA HIS A 93 -2.93 -6.05 13.28
C HIS A 93 -4.21 -5.69 14.03
N GLU A 94 -5.02 -6.72 14.23
CA GLU A 94 -6.26 -6.67 14.99
C GLU A 94 -6.04 -6.03 16.37
N GLN A 95 -6.85 -5.04 16.71
CA GLN A 95 -7.06 -4.73 18.13
C GLN A 95 -7.81 -5.92 18.73
N ALA A 96 -7.10 -6.75 19.47
CA ALA A 96 -7.67 -7.86 20.22
C ALA A 96 -8.85 -7.36 21.07
N GLY A 97 -10.08 -7.75 20.71
CA GLY A 97 -11.28 -7.50 21.51
C GLY A 97 -12.48 -6.92 20.76
N LEU A 98 -12.30 -6.34 19.57
CA LEU A 98 -13.39 -5.95 18.68
C LEU A 98 -13.18 -6.71 17.38
N GLY A 99 -14.05 -7.68 17.09
CA GLY A 99 -13.92 -8.52 15.88
C GLY A 99 -13.63 -7.69 14.63
N PRO A 100 -12.83 -8.21 13.68
CA PRO A 100 -12.24 -7.39 12.63
C PRO A 100 -13.34 -6.71 11.81
N ALA A 101 -13.34 -5.37 11.80
CA ALA A 101 -14.02 -4.67 10.72
C ALA A 101 -13.43 -5.19 9.39
N PRO A 102 -14.25 -5.53 8.38
CA PRO A 102 -13.74 -5.96 7.09
C PRO A 102 -12.72 -4.96 6.57
N VAL A 103 -11.62 -5.43 5.96
CA VAL A 103 -10.55 -4.58 5.43
C VAL A 103 -11.13 -3.47 4.54
N THR A 104 -12.14 -3.79 3.74
CA THR A 104 -12.88 -2.83 2.90
C THR A 104 -13.44 -1.66 3.70
N GLY A 105 -14.17 -1.90 4.80
CA GLY A 105 -14.76 -0.82 5.60
C GLY A 105 -13.74 0.05 6.31
N ARG A 106 -12.53 -0.47 6.57
CA ARG A 106 -11.41 0.31 7.12
C ARG A 106 -10.78 1.21 6.05
N VAL A 107 -10.59 0.68 4.85
CA VAL A 107 -10.07 1.45 3.71
C VAL A 107 -11.04 2.56 3.32
N GLU A 108 -12.35 2.29 3.27
CA GLU A 108 -13.39 3.29 3.02
C GLU A 108 -13.39 4.40 4.08
N ARG A 109 -13.28 4.03 5.36
CA ARG A 109 -13.19 5.02 6.44
C ARG A 109 -11.94 5.90 6.31
N ALA A 110 -10.79 5.30 6.02
CA ALA A 110 -9.55 6.03 5.84
C ALA A 110 -9.62 6.96 4.62
N ALA A 111 -10.27 6.54 3.53
CA ALA A 111 -10.55 7.39 2.38
C ALA A 111 -11.42 8.59 2.77
N TYR A 112 -12.51 8.34 3.50
CA TYR A 112 -13.44 9.37 3.95
C TYR A 112 -12.79 10.40 4.87
N THR A 113 -11.88 9.99 5.75
CA THR A 113 -11.20 10.89 6.70
C THR A 113 -9.97 11.58 6.12
N GLY A 114 -9.64 11.35 4.84
CA GLY A 114 -8.42 11.88 4.22
C GLY A 114 -7.14 11.27 4.80
N ALA A 115 -7.23 10.08 5.39
CA ALA A 115 -6.12 9.32 5.94
C ALA A 115 -5.53 8.32 4.94
N LEU A 116 -5.97 8.38 3.67
CA LEU A 116 -5.60 7.45 2.61
C LEU A 116 -5.03 8.17 1.39
N ALA A 117 -3.85 7.75 0.99
CA ALA A 117 -3.25 8.06 -0.31
C ALA A 117 -3.26 6.80 -1.18
N SER A 118 -3.38 6.97 -2.50
CA SER A 118 -3.26 5.86 -3.43
C SER A 118 -2.67 6.26 -4.77
N GLY A 119 -2.30 5.24 -5.54
CA GLY A 119 -1.92 5.36 -6.94
C GLY A 119 -1.70 4.01 -7.60
N ALA A 120 -1.81 3.97 -8.92
CA ALA A 120 -1.30 2.86 -9.70
C ALA A 120 0.24 2.86 -9.62
N VAL A 121 0.83 1.69 -9.39
CA VAL A 121 2.29 1.52 -9.32
C VAL A 121 2.71 0.35 -10.19
N ARG A 122 3.90 0.43 -10.77
CA ARG A 122 4.41 -0.64 -11.62
C ARG A 122 4.63 -1.91 -10.79
N LEU A 123 4.20 -3.04 -11.33
CA LEU A 123 4.56 -4.35 -10.78
C LEU A 123 5.88 -4.82 -11.42
N VAL A 124 6.77 -5.34 -10.59
CA VAL A 124 7.96 -6.10 -11.01
C VAL A 124 7.83 -7.46 -10.34
N ALA A 125 7.37 -8.44 -11.11
CA ALA A 125 7.21 -9.82 -10.66
C ALA A 125 8.40 -10.67 -11.12
N PRO A 126 8.66 -11.82 -10.49
CA PRO A 126 9.63 -12.76 -11.01
C PRO A 126 9.19 -13.27 -12.38
N ASP A 127 10.17 -13.63 -13.21
CA ASP A 127 9.90 -14.14 -14.56
C ASP A 127 9.20 -15.50 -14.44
N VAL A 128 7.88 -15.52 -14.59
CA VAL A 128 7.11 -16.76 -14.57
C VAL A 128 7.36 -17.43 -15.91
N ALA A 129 8.32 -18.36 -15.96
CA ALA A 129 8.55 -19.18 -17.14
C ALA A 129 7.22 -19.82 -17.57
N ALA A 130 6.79 -19.46 -18.78
CA ALA A 130 5.55 -19.90 -19.42
C ALA A 130 5.54 -21.40 -19.73
#